data_AF-A0A960JJQ8-F1
#
_entry.id   AF-A0A960JJQ8-F1
#
_cell.length_a   1.000
_cell.length_b   1.000
_cell.length_c   1.000
_cell.angle_alpha   90.00
_cell.angle_beta   90.00
_cell.angle_gamma   90.00
#
_symmetry.space_group_name_H-M   'P 1'
#
loop_
_entity.id
_entity.type
_entity.pdbx_description
1 polymer ?
#
loop_
_entity_poly.entity_id
_entity_poly.type
_entity_poly.pdbx_seq_one_letter_code
_entity_poly.pdbx_strand_id
1 'polypeptide(L)'
;LFGVAVLFIAQEAYFLAAVQIIVYAGAIVVLFLFVIMLLGVDRLERLEADNLKGQQVAAAVAGGVIAVLTVLVLFAGKAGAPDNAAVTRSLQGERDVEGLARLVFTDYVWAFEITSALLGIAVVAAVLLSRRSSETPIDAGDYPEVTDIFEPAIAPLDSADEDRPATGDVDTDPAAAGATDERDPDAEESR
;
A
#
# COMPACT_ATOMS: atom_id res chain seq x y z
N LEU A 1 0.26 -12.21 16.38
CA LEU A 1 1.59 -12.69 15.94
C LEU A 1 2.58 -12.78 17.10
N PHE A 2 2.93 -11.66 17.74
CA PHE A 2 3.85 -11.66 18.89
C PHE A 2 3.43 -12.65 19.99
N GLY A 3 2.14 -12.69 20.34
CA GLY A 3 1.62 -13.68 21.31
C GLY A 3 1.81 -15.15 20.89
N VAL A 4 1.86 -15.46 19.59
CA VAL A 4 2.16 -16.83 19.10
C VAL A 4 3.63 -17.15 19.27
N ALA A 5 4.53 -16.19 19.00
CA ALA A 5 5.96 -16.38 19.27
C ALA A 5 6.22 -16.59 20.77
N VAL A 6 5.54 -15.83 21.64
CA VAL A 6 5.59 -16.04 23.10
C VAL A 6 5.06 -17.42 23.48
N LEU A 7 3.99 -17.90 22.84
CA LEU A 7 3.47 -19.26 23.06
C LEU A 7 4.49 -20.34 22.65
N PHE A 8 5.24 -20.15 21.56
CA PHE A 8 6.33 -21.05 21.20
C PHE A 8 7.48 -21.03 22.20
N ILE A 9 7.84 -19.85 22.74
CA ILE A 9 8.82 -19.73 23.82
C ILE A 9 8.33 -20.48 25.07
N ALA A 10 7.06 -20.34 25.43
CA ALA A 10 6.46 -21.04 26.58
C ALA A 10 6.47 -22.57 26.41
N GLN A 11 6.46 -23.06 25.16
CA GLN A 11 6.56 -24.48 24.81
C GLN A 11 8.01 -24.94 24.55
N GLU A 12 9.01 -24.12 24.88
CA GLU A 12 10.44 -24.38 24.66
C GLU A 12 10.83 -24.58 23.17
N ALA A 13 10.00 -24.10 22.25
CA ALA A 13 10.23 -24.16 20.80
C ALA A 13 10.93 -22.88 20.29
N TYR A 14 12.15 -22.63 20.78
CA TYR A 14 12.86 -21.37 20.54
C TYR A 14 13.15 -21.10 19.05
N PHE A 15 13.49 -22.14 18.28
CA PHE A 15 13.72 -22.01 16.85
C PHE A 15 12.49 -21.51 16.10
N LEU A 16 11.32 -22.12 16.36
CA LEU A 16 10.07 -21.74 15.71
C LEU A 16 9.65 -20.32 16.12
N ALA A 17 9.86 -19.94 17.39
CA ALA A 17 9.63 -18.58 17.86
C ALA A 17 10.48 -17.56 17.09
N ALA A 18 11.77 -17.85 16.87
CA ALA A 18 12.67 -16.99 16.12
C ALA A 18 12.23 -16.86 14.64
N VAL A 19 11.92 -17.98 13.97
CA VAL A 19 11.43 -17.99 12.58
C VAL A 19 10.12 -17.20 12.45
N GLN A 20 9.21 -17.33 13.42
CA GLN A 20 7.94 -16.59 13.43
C GLN A 20 8.16 -15.07 13.44
N ILE A 21 9.15 -14.59 14.21
CA ILE A 21 9.47 -13.16 14.27
C ILE A 21 10.20 -12.73 13.00
N ILE A 22 11.27 -13.42 12.60
CA ILE A 22 12.13 -12.99 11.49
C ILE A 22 11.39 -13.08 10.15
N VAL A 23 10.75 -14.21 9.85
CA VAL A 23 10.14 -14.45 8.53
C VAL A 23 8.75 -13.84 8.45
N TYR A 24 7.87 -14.16 9.40
CA TYR A 24 6.48 -13.72 9.29
C TYR A 24 6.36 -12.24 9.68
N ALA A 25 6.78 -11.85 10.88
CA ALA A 25 6.65 -10.45 11.30
C ALA A 25 7.64 -9.54 10.56
N GLY A 26 8.87 -10.01 10.35
CA GLY A 26 9.95 -9.20 9.79
C GLY A 26 9.88 -9.05 8.27
N ALA A 27 9.70 -10.14 7.52
CA ALA A 27 9.71 -10.07 6.06
C ALA A 27 8.29 -9.95 5.47
N ILE A 28 7.39 -10.90 5.78
CA ILE A 28 6.09 -11.00 5.12
C ILE A 28 5.19 -9.81 5.47
N VAL A 29 4.99 -9.54 6.77
CA VAL A 29 4.13 -8.44 7.20
C VAL A 29 4.68 -7.09 6.71
N VAL A 30 5.98 -6.84 6.82
CA VAL A 30 6.59 -5.60 6.33
C VAL A 30 6.45 -5.45 4.81
N LEU A 31 6.61 -6.53 4.04
CA LEU A 31 6.34 -6.51 2.59
C LEU A 31 4.89 -6.13 2.30
N PHE A 32 3.93 -6.72 3.00
CA PHE A 32 2.51 -6.37 2.85
C PHE A 32 2.25 -4.92 3.23
N LEU A 33 2.81 -4.44 4.35
CA LEU A 33 2.67 -3.04 4.78
C LEU A 33 3.23 -2.08 3.73
N PHE A 34 4.38 -2.41 3.13
CA PHE A 34 4.93 -1.64 2.03
C PHE A 34 4.00 -1.63 0.82
N VAL A 35 3.48 -2.80 0.42
CA VAL A 35 2.56 -2.92 -0.71
C VAL A 35 1.26 -2.15 -0.50
N ILE A 36 0.61 -2.25 0.67
CA ILE A 36 -0.64 -1.50 0.92
C ILE A 36 -0.38 0.02 1.00
N MET A 37 0.80 0.42 1.49
CA MET A 37 1.19 1.83 1.52
C MET A 37 1.44 2.35 0.10
N LEU A 38 2.11 1.58 -0.75
CA LEU A 38 2.29 1.91 -2.16
C LEU A 38 0.97 1.94 -2.94
N LEU A 39 0.02 1.07 -2.59
CA LEU A 39 -1.28 1.01 -3.26
C LEU A 39 -2.23 2.15 -2.86
N GLY A 40 -1.91 2.93 -1.81
CA GLY A 40 -2.75 4.03 -1.34
C GLY A 40 -4.14 3.53 -0.91
N VAL A 41 -4.31 3.20 0.37
CA VAL A 41 -5.61 2.76 0.92
C VAL A 41 -6.55 3.97 1.03
N ASP A 42 -7.04 4.47 -0.11
CA ASP A 42 -8.01 5.55 -0.20
C ASP A 42 -9.35 5.03 -0.71
N ARG A 43 -9.97 4.08 0.02
CA ARG A 43 -11.40 3.75 -0.11
C ARG A 43 -11.91 3.06 1.15
N LEU A 44 -12.07 3.83 2.23
CA LEU A 44 -12.89 3.40 3.37
C LEU A 44 -14.31 3.99 3.33
N GLU A 45 -14.56 5.11 2.62
CA GLU A 45 -15.89 5.75 2.61
C GLU A 45 -16.93 5.21 1.60
N ARG A 46 -16.70 4.14 0.84
CA ARG A 46 -17.72 3.63 -0.12
C ARG A 46 -17.94 2.11 -0.07
N LEU A 47 -17.88 1.53 1.13
CA LEU A 47 -18.41 0.18 1.40
C LEU A 47 -19.78 0.22 2.09
N GLU A 48 -20.54 1.30 1.94
CA GLU A 48 -22.01 1.30 2.14
C GLU A 48 -22.77 0.75 0.91
N ALA A 49 -22.09 0.06 0.00
CA ALA A 49 -22.74 -0.65 -1.10
C ALA A 49 -23.25 -2.02 -0.60
N ASP A 50 -24.43 -1.98 0.00
CA ASP A 50 -25.40 -3.07 0.04
C ASP A 50 -24.89 -4.39 0.64
N ASN A 51 -24.55 -4.37 1.93
CA ASN A 51 -24.40 -5.58 2.71
C ASN A 51 -25.76 -6.29 2.78
N LEU A 52 -26.02 -7.27 1.89
CA LEU A 52 -27.19 -8.15 1.97
C LEU A 52 -27.33 -8.59 3.43
N LYS A 53 -28.42 -8.19 4.08
CA LYS A 53 -28.63 -8.36 5.54
C LYS A 53 -28.47 -9.82 6.02
N GLY A 54 -28.54 -10.79 5.09
CA GLY A 54 -28.28 -12.20 5.36
C GLY A 54 -26.80 -12.62 5.39
N GLN A 55 -25.87 -11.90 4.76
CA GLN A 55 -24.46 -12.32 4.69
C GLN A 55 -23.75 -12.20 6.04
N GLN A 56 -24.02 -11.14 6.80
CA GLN A 56 -23.47 -10.98 8.16
C GLN A 56 -24.00 -12.07 9.09
N VAL A 57 -25.29 -12.40 9.01
CA VAL A 57 -25.90 -13.47 9.79
C VAL A 57 -25.36 -14.83 9.36
N ALA A 58 -25.25 -15.09 8.04
CA ALA A 58 -24.69 -16.33 7.52
C ALA A 58 -23.21 -16.50 7.90
N ALA A 59 -22.41 -15.44 7.83
CA ALA A 59 -21.01 -15.45 8.25
C ALA A 59 -20.88 -15.65 9.77
N ALA A 60 -21.74 -15.03 10.57
CA ALA A 60 -21.76 -15.21 12.01
C ALA A 60 -22.19 -16.63 12.41
N VAL A 61 -23.21 -17.19 11.76
CA VAL A 61 -23.67 -18.56 11.99
C VAL A 61 -22.60 -19.56 11.53
N ALA A 62 -22.03 -19.39 10.35
CA ALA A 62 -20.96 -20.26 9.86
C ALA A 62 -19.72 -20.20 10.77
N GLY A 63 -19.30 -18.99 11.15
CA GLY A 63 -18.20 -18.79 12.09
C GLY A 63 -18.49 -19.40 13.47
N GLY A 64 -19.72 -19.23 13.98
CA GLY A 64 -20.18 -19.82 15.23
C GLY A 64 -20.20 -21.35 15.19
N VAL A 65 -20.72 -21.95 14.12
CA VAL A 65 -20.72 -23.40 13.93
C VAL A 65 -19.29 -23.93 13.88
N ILE A 66 -18.39 -23.30 13.11
CA ILE A 66 -16.97 -23.70 13.06
C ILE A 66 -16.33 -23.59 14.43
N ALA A 67 -16.59 -22.51 15.18
CA ALA A 67 -16.05 -22.33 16.53
C ALA A 67 -16.56 -23.41 17.49
N VAL A 68 -17.87 -23.70 17.50
CA VAL A 68 -18.47 -24.75 18.34
C VAL A 68 -17.93 -26.13 17.97
N LEU A 69 -17.83 -26.44 16.68
CA LEU A 69 -17.25 -27.71 16.23
C LEU A 69 -15.79 -27.83 16.64
N THR A 70 -15.00 -26.76 16.52
CA THR A 70 -13.60 -26.76 16.95
C THR A 70 -13.47 -27.01 18.45
N VAL A 71 -14.28 -26.34 19.27
CA VAL A 71 -14.33 -26.57 20.71
C VAL A 71 -14.76 -28.01 21.02
N LEU A 72 -15.82 -28.51 20.38
CA LEU A 72 -16.30 -29.87 20.58
C LEU A 72 -15.23 -30.91 20.26
N VAL A 73 -14.50 -30.76 19.14
CA VAL A 73 -13.39 -31.64 18.77
C VAL A 73 -12.24 -31.56 19.78
N LEU A 74 -11.89 -30.37 20.26
CA LEU A 74 -10.84 -30.19 21.27
C LEU A 74 -11.18 -30.83 22.62
N PHE A 75 -12.46 -30.82 23.01
CA PHE A 75 -12.93 -31.47 24.23
C PHE A 75 -13.13 -32.99 24.06
N ALA A 76 -13.69 -33.44 22.94
CA ALA A 76 -13.85 -34.86 22.63
C ALA A 76 -12.50 -35.57 22.46
N GLY A 77 -11.53 -34.92 21.82
CA GLY A 77 -10.18 -35.44 21.62
C GLY A 77 -9.41 -35.65 22.94
N LYS A 78 -9.76 -34.94 24.01
CA LYS A 78 -9.16 -35.17 25.34
C LYS A 78 -9.69 -36.42 26.05
N ALA A 79 -10.89 -36.90 25.71
CA ALA A 79 -11.51 -38.06 26.36
C ALA A 79 -10.98 -39.41 25.85
N GLY A 80 -10.26 -39.43 24.72
CA GLY A 80 -9.71 -40.65 24.11
C GLY A 80 -8.24 -40.54 23.68
N ALA A 81 -7.52 -39.50 24.11
CA ALA A 81 -6.11 -39.34 23.77
C ALA A 81 -5.27 -40.41 24.48
N PRO A 82 -4.51 -41.25 23.75
CA PRO A 82 -3.49 -42.09 24.36
C PRO A 82 -2.47 -41.22 25.10
N ASP A 83 -1.96 -41.73 26.21
CA ASP A 83 -1.14 -41.02 27.17
C ASP A 83 -0.02 -40.19 26.48
N ASN A 84 -0.17 -38.87 26.49
CA ASN A 84 0.72 -37.93 25.79
C ASN A 84 2.17 -37.96 26.32
N ALA A 85 2.42 -38.72 27.39
CA ALA A 85 3.72 -38.96 27.97
C ALA A 85 4.73 -39.55 26.97
N ALA A 86 4.27 -40.41 26.04
CA ALA A 86 5.15 -40.99 25.01
C ALA A 86 5.59 -39.94 23.97
N VAL A 87 4.66 -39.09 23.52
CA VAL A 87 4.93 -38.02 22.54
C VAL A 87 5.78 -36.93 23.18
N THR A 88 5.45 -36.51 24.40
CA THR A 88 6.21 -35.49 25.14
C THR A 88 7.67 -35.92 25.39
N ARG A 89 7.91 -37.23 25.60
CA ARG A 89 9.28 -37.77 25.78
C ARG A 89 10.10 -37.78 24.50
N SER A 90 9.49 -38.08 23.34
CA SER A 90 10.17 -37.95 22.03
C SER A 90 10.56 -36.50 21.79
N LEU A 91 9.62 -35.58 21.95
CA LEU A 91 9.82 -34.17 21.67
C LEU A 91 10.88 -33.49 22.55
N GLN A 92 11.28 -34.07 23.68
CA GLN A 92 12.40 -33.54 24.48
C GLN A 92 13.75 -33.63 23.75
N GLY A 93 13.96 -34.62 22.89
CA GLY A 93 15.16 -34.73 22.04
C GLY A 93 15.09 -33.86 20.78
N GLU A 94 13.88 -33.67 20.22
CA GLU A 94 13.66 -32.93 18.98
C GLU A 94 13.43 -31.42 19.15
N ARG A 95 13.46 -30.88 20.38
CA ARG A 95 13.38 -29.42 20.64
C ARG A 95 14.63 -28.66 20.22
N ASP A 96 15.73 -29.36 19.94
CA ASP A 96 16.98 -28.77 19.52
C ASP A 96 17.00 -28.47 18.00
N VAL A 97 17.70 -27.40 17.63
CA VAL A 97 17.86 -26.96 16.24
C VAL A 97 18.53 -28.06 15.42
N GLU A 98 19.50 -28.77 16.02
CA GLU A 98 20.22 -29.86 15.37
C GLU A 98 19.29 -31.05 15.05
N GLY A 99 18.39 -31.38 15.97
CA GLY A 99 17.37 -32.42 15.77
C GLY A 99 16.45 -32.08 14.60
N LEU A 100 15.93 -30.85 14.56
CA LEU A 100 15.10 -30.37 13.47
C LEU A 100 15.85 -30.37 12.13
N ALA A 101 17.09 -29.91 12.10
CA ALA A 101 17.91 -29.92 10.90
C ALA A 101 18.09 -31.34 10.37
N ARG A 102 18.43 -32.30 11.24
CA ARG A 102 18.58 -33.70 10.85
C ARG A 102 17.28 -34.28 10.27
N LEU A 103 16.14 -34.01 10.88
CA LEU A 103 14.83 -34.47 10.37
C LEU A 103 14.54 -33.87 8.99
N VAL A 104 14.72 -32.56 8.83
CA VAL A 104 14.45 -31.85 7.56
C VAL A 104 15.35 -32.36 6.43
N PHE A 105 16.63 -32.58 6.71
CA PHE A 105 17.61 -32.99 5.70
C PHE A 105 17.69 -34.50 5.47
N THR A 106 17.08 -35.32 6.33
CA THR A 106 17.11 -36.79 6.18
C THR A 106 15.74 -37.32 5.80
N ASP A 107 14.78 -37.27 6.72
CA ASP A 107 13.47 -37.91 6.56
C ASP A 107 12.52 -37.05 5.69
N TYR A 108 12.64 -35.72 5.79
CA TYR A 108 11.79 -34.77 5.07
C TYR A 108 12.49 -34.11 3.87
N VAL A 109 13.50 -34.76 3.30
CA VAL A 109 14.28 -34.22 2.16
C VAL A 109 13.39 -33.83 0.98
N TRP A 110 12.35 -34.61 0.70
CA TRP A 110 11.40 -34.30 -0.39
C TRP A 110 10.60 -33.02 -0.12
N ALA A 111 10.18 -32.80 1.13
CA ALA A 111 9.48 -31.57 1.51
C ALA A 111 10.40 -30.35 1.43
N PHE A 112 11.67 -30.51 1.84
CA PHE A 112 12.69 -29.48 1.69
C PHE A 112 12.93 -29.12 0.23
N GLU A 113 13.09 -30.12 -0.65
CA GLU A 113 13.32 -29.93 -2.09
C GLU A 113 12.16 -29.21 -2.79
N ILE A 114 10.92 -29.61 -2.49
CA ILE A 114 9.74 -28.93 -3.05
C ILE A 114 9.66 -27.48 -2.56
N THR A 115 9.99 -27.24 -1.29
CA THR A 115 9.97 -25.88 -0.73
C THR A 115 11.06 -25.00 -1.34
N SER A 116 12.28 -25.52 -1.54
CA SER A 116 13.37 -24.77 -2.17
C SER A 116 13.06 -24.45 -3.63
N ALA A 117 12.50 -25.40 -4.38
CA ALA A 117 12.02 -25.18 -5.74
C ALA A 117 10.90 -24.12 -5.78
N LEU A 118 9.94 -24.19 -4.85
CA LEU A 118 8.85 -23.22 -4.74
C LEU A 118 9.36 -21.80 -4.45
N LEU A 119 10.34 -21.66 -3.56
CA LEU A 119 10.99 -20.37 -3.29
C LEU A 119 11.74 -19.85 -4.52
N GLY A 120 12.45 -20.72 -5.24
CA GLY A 120 13.12 -20.35 -6.50
C GLY A 120 12.13 -19.86 -7.56
N ILE A 121 11.03 -20.60 -7.77
CA ILE A 121 9.95 -20.20 -8.68
C ILE A 121 9.33 -18.88 -8.25
N ALA A 122 9.11 -18.65 -6.95
CA ALA A 122 8.55 -17.41 -6.43
C ALA A 122 9.43 -16.19 -6.77
N VAL A 123 10.75 -16.30 -6.63
CA VAL A 123 11.69 -15.23 -7.00
C VAL A 123 11.65 -14.95 -8.50
N VAL A 124 11.69 -16.00 -9.33
CA VAL A 124 11.59 -15.86 -10.79
C VAL A 124 10.25 -15.22 -11.18
N ALA A 125 9.14 -15.67 -10.59
CA ALA A 125 7.81 -15.14 -10.84
C ALA A 125 7.71 -13.66 -10.43
N ALA A 126 8.26 -13.28 -9.28
CA ALA A 126 8.29 -11.89 -8.82
C ALA A 126 9.09 -10.98 -9.78
N VAL A 127 10.26 -11.44 -10.23
CA VAL A 127 11.08 -10.69 -11.20
C VAL A 127 10.38 -10.56 -12.54
N LEU A 128 9.81 -11.65 -13.07
CA LEU A 128 9.08 -11.64 -14.34
C LEU A 128 7.86 -10.71 -14.28
N LEU A 129 7.11 -10.75 -13.17
CA LEU A 129 5.95 -9.87 -12.96
C LEU A 129 6.36 -8.38 -12.83
N SER A 130 7.53 -8.10 -12.27
CA SER A 130 8.05 -6.74 -12.11
C SER A 130 8.51 -6.10 -13.43
N ARG A 131 8.74 -6.88 -14.49
CA ARG A 131 9.21 -6.35 -15.78
C ARG A 131 8.02 -5.78 -16.57
N ARG A 132 7.88 -4.45 -16.57
CA ARG A 132 6.96 -3.72 -17.46
C ARG A 132 7.59 -3.54 -18.84
N SER A 133 6.93 -4.00 -19.90
CA SER A 133 7.31 -3.74 -21.28
C SER A 133 6.91 -2.31 -21.67
N SER A 134 7.89 -1.43 -21.79
CA SER A 134 7.69 -0.09 -22.36
C SER A 134 7.96 -0.15 -23.86
N GLU A 135 6.97 -0.58 -24.64
CA GLU A 135 6.98 -0.44 -26.09
C GLU A 135 5.68 0.23 -26.53
N THR A 136 5.62 1.54 -26.33
CA THR A 136 4.81 2.40 -27.19
C THR A 136 5.81 3.08 -28.11
N PRO A 137 5.95 2.65 -29.38
CA PRO A 137 6.58 3.47 -30.39
C PRO A 137 5.86 4.82 -30.38
N ILE A 138 6.59 5.90 -30.08
CA ILE A 138 6.09 7.24 -30.31
C ILE A 138 5.83 7.31 -31.82
N ASP A 139 4.55 7.32 -32.20
CA ASP A 139 4.15 7.49 -33.59
C ASP A 139 4.56 8.90 -34.00
N ALA A 140 5.62 8.98 -34.78
CA ALA A 140 6.13 10.23 -35.32
C ALA A 140 5.26 10.78 -36.48
N GLY A 141 4.11 10.16 -36.75
CA GLY A 141 3.15 10.58 -37.77
C GLY A 141 2.11 11.62 -37.33
N ASP A 142 1.94 11.85 -36.02
CA ASP A 142 0.91 12.76 -35.48
C ASP A 142 1.44 14.16 -35.10
N TYR A 143 2.65 14.51 -35.55
CA TYR A 143 3.10 15.90 -35.45
C TYR A 143 2.41 16.71 -36.54
N PRO A 144 1.56 17.70 -36.21
CA PRO A 144 1.08 18.63 -37.23
C PRO A 144 2.31 19.27 -37.86
N GLU A 145 2.39 19.18 -39.19
CA GLU A 145 3.45 19.82 -39.95
C GLU A 145 3.42 21.31 -39.58
N VAL A 146 4.54 21.86 -39.11
CA VAL A 146 4.65 23.25 -38.61
C VAL A 146 4.14 24.30 -39.61
N THR A 147 3.97 23.92 -40.88
CA THR A 147 3.33 24.67 -41.95
C THR A 147 1.88 25.06 -41.62
N ASP A 148 1.09 24.21 -40.95
CA ASP A 148 -0.33 24.47 -40.64
C ASP A 148 -0.52 25.44 -39.45
N ILE A 149 0.54 25.68 -38.67
CA ILE A 149 0.50 26.56 -37.49
C ILE A 149 0.72 28.03 -37.87
N PHE A 150 1.23 28.30 -39.09
CA PHE A 150 1.69 29.63 -39.51
C PHE A 150 1.00 30.17 -40.77
N GLU A 151 -0.29 29.87 -40.99
CA GLU A 151 -1.09 30.59 -41.98
C GLU A 151 -1.94 31.67 -41.28
N PRO A 152 -1.39 32.86 -40.95
CA PRO A 152 -2.21 33.95 -40.47
C PRO A 152 -3.10 34.37 -41.63
N ALA A 153 -4.41 34.23 -41.45
CA ALA A 153 -5.40 34.90 -42.28
C ALA A 153 -5.22 36.41 -42.14
N ILE A 154 -4.32 37.00 -42.95
CA ILE A 154 -4.21 38.44 -43.09
C ILE A 154 -5.44 38.89 -43.88
N ALA A 155 -6.49 39.26 -43.17
CA ALA A 155 -7.61 39.98 -43.75
C ALA A 155 -7.09 41.31 -44.32
N PRO A 156 -7.41 41.66 -45.58
CA PRO A 156 -7.06 42.96 -46.13
C PRO A 156 -7.62 44.08 -45.25
N LEU A 157 -6.74 44.94 -44.73
CA LEU A 157 -7.15 46.13 -43.98
C LEU A 157 -7.83 47.09 -44.94
N ASP A 158 -9.15 47.22 -44.84
CA ASP A 158 -9.93 48.21 -45.56
C ASP A 158 -9.50 49.61 -45.11
N SER A 159 -9.03 50.41 -46.07
CA SER A 159 -8.48 51.75 -45.89
C SER A 159 -9.59 52.79 -45.69
N ALA A 160 -10.39 52.62 -44.63
CA ALA A 160 -11.52 53.51 -44.34
C ALA A 160 -11.60 53.82 -42.83
N ASP A 161 -10.60 54.52 -42.29
CA ASP A 161 -10.76 55.21 -41.00
C ASP A 161 -9.91 56.49 -40.95
N GLU A 162 -9.95 57.25 -42.05
CA GLU A 162 -9.36 58.60 -42.15
C GLU A 162 -10.43 59.67 -41.96
N ASP A 163 -11.13 59.65 -40.84
CA ASP A 163 -11.89 60.82 -40.35
C ASP A 163 -12.10 60.75 -38.83
N ARG A 164 -11.07 61.12 -38.06
CA ARG A 164 -11.22 61.44 -36.63
C ARG A 164 -10.79 62.88 -36.38
N PRO A 165 -11.69 63.78 -35.93
CA PRO A 165 -11.37 65.18 -35.74
C PRO A 165 -10.43 65.40 -34.56
N ALA A 166 -9.52 66.36 -34.75
CA ALA A 166 -8.48 66.77 -33.82
C ALA A 166 -9.04 67.27 -32.47
N THR A 167 -8.36 66.84 -31.40
CA THR A 167 -8.51 67.26 -30.01
C THR A 167 -8.44 68.78 -29.85
N GLY A 168 -9.46 69.36 -29.23
CA GLY A 168 -9.47 70.73 -28.72
C GLY A 168 -9.08 70.80 -27.24
N ASP A 169 -8.29 71.83 -26.94
CA ASP A 169 -8.10 72.55 -25.68
C ASP A 169 -7.60 71.80 -24.42
N VAL A 170 -6.31 72.00 -24.15
CA VAL A 170 -5.66 71.80 -22.84
C VAL A 170 -5.77 73.11 -22.07
N ASP A 171 -6.72 73.20 -21.13
CA ASP A 171 -6.72 74.24 -20.11
C ASP A 171 -5.96 73.75 -18.87
N THR A 172 -4.90 74.47 -18.54
CA THR A 172 -4.03 74.31 -17.37
C THR A 172 -4.63 75.01 -16.15
N ASP A 173 -4.86 74.28 -15.05
CA ASP A 173 -5.05 74.87 -13.72
C ASP A 173 -3.90 74.43 -12.78
N PRO A 174 -3.04 75.37 -12.30
CA PRO A 174 -1.93 75.08 -11.42
C PRO A 174 -2.30 75.47 -9.97
N ALA A 175 -3.04 74.62 -9.26
CA ALA A 175 -3.28 74.83 -7.84
C ALA A 175 -3.50 73.51 -7.09
N ALA A 176 -2.40 72.96 -6.53
CA ALA A 176 -2.31 72.28 -5.23
C ALA A 176 -1.21 71.21 -5.26
N ALA A 177 0.04 71.65 -5.15
CA ALA A 177 1.14 70.84 -4.64
C ALA A 177 1.59 71.46 -3.32
N GLY A 178 1.59 70.66 -2.24
CA GLY A 178 2.37 70.97 -1.04
C GLY A 178 1.71 70.57 0.28
N ALA A 179 2.38 69.63 0.98
CA ALA A 179 2.46 69.42 2.44
C ALA A 179 2.32 67.91 2.76
N THR A 180 3.42 67.15 2.94
CA THR A 180 4.11 66.89 4.24
C THR A 180 3.17 66.16 5.22
N ASP A 181 3.42 64.92 5.64
CA ASP A 181 4.49 64.42 6.50
C ASP A 181 3.79 63.60 7.61
N GLU A 182 4.57 62.79 8.30
CA GLU A 182 4.29 62.11 9.57
C GLU A 182 3.80 60.65 9.56
N ARG A 183 4.68 59.88 10.20
CA ARG A 183 4.68 58.47 10.58
C ARG A 183 3.69 58.21 11.71
N ASP A 184 3.23 56.97 11.83
CA ASP A 184 3.21 56.29 13.14
C ASP A 184 3.14 54.76 12.95
N PRO A 185 4.13 53.97 13.42
CA PRO A 185 4.08 52.52 13.43
C PRO A 185 4.16 51.96 14.85
N ASP A 186 3.25 52.31 15.78
CA ASP A 186 3.17 51.63 17.09
C ASP A 186 1.76 51.72 17.72
N ALA A 187 0.94 50.68 17.50
CA ALA A 187 -0.32 50.40 18.22
C ALA A 187 -0.78 48.98 17.76
N GLU A 188 -0.99 47.93 18.54
CA GLU A 188 -1.23 47.75 19.97
C GLU A 188 -0.74 46.35 20.39
N GLU A 189 0.02 46.31 21.48
CA GLU A 189 0.08 45.19 22.41
C GLU A 189 -0.93 45.47 23.53
N SER A 190 -1.95 44.63 23.72
CA SER A 190 -2.68 44.40 24.99
C SER A 190 -4.13 43.90 24.76
N ARG A 191 -4.33 42.57 24.74
CA ARG A 191 -5.34 41.89 25.59
C ARG A 191 -5.30 40.37 25.46
#